data_AF-A0A925C1F5-F1
#
_entry.id   AF-A0A925C1F5-F1
#
_cell.length_a   1.000
_cell.length_b   1.000
_cell.length_c   1.000
_cell.angle_alpha   90.00
_cell.angle_beta   90.00
_cell.angle_gamma   90.00
#
_symmetry.space_group_name_H-M   'P 1'
#
loop_
_entity.id
_entity.type
_entity.pdbx_description
1 polymer ?
#
loop_
_entity_poly.entity_id
_entity_poly.type
_entity_poly.pdbx_seq_one_letter_code
_entity_poly.pdbx_strand_id
1 'polypeptide(L)'
;MGRGYSFSPELLRMMLSEERQKFVAALGVEASWKELNRIRKTINQLNGLLDAENRLEDGDPSGNNRHNKNNGRRGAERGSR
;
A
#
# COMPACT_ATOMS: atom_id res chain seq x y z
N MET A 1 -5.16 -21.18 -6.42
CA MET A 1 -3.87 -20.57 -6.82
C MET A 1 -4.16 -19.51 -7.88
N GLY A 2 -4.36 -18.25 -7.47
CA GLY A 2 -4.50 -17.16 -8.44
C GLY A 2 -3.10 -16.77 -8.91
N ARG A 3 -2.79 -16.95 -10.20
CA ARG A 3 -1.58 -16.37 -10.78
C ARG A 3 -1.76 -14.86 -10.72
N GLY A 4 -1.07 -14.21 -9.79
CA GLY A 4 -0.98 -12.75 -9.79
C GLY A 4 -0.31 -12.35 -11.10
N TYR A 5 -1.02 -11.62 -11.95
CA TYR A 5 -0.38 -10.93 -13.05
C TYR A 5 0.48 -9.83 -12.43
N SER A 6 1.76 -10.10 -12.25
CA SER A 6 2.72 -9.07 -11.86
C SER A 6 2.94 -8.16 -13.07
N PHE A 7 2.48 -6.92 -12.97
CA PHE A 7 2.83 -5.89 -13.94
C PHE A 7 4.29 -5.51 -13.73
N SER A 8 5.05 -5.31 -14.81
CA SER A 8 6.43 -4.83 -14.67
C SER A 8 6.45 -3.41 -14.06
N PRO A 9 7.52 -3.05 -13.32
CA PRO A 9 7.67 -1.70 -12.78
C PRO A 9 7.48 -0.60 -13.82
N GLU A 10 8.00 -0.83 -15.04
CA GLU A 10 7.90 0.10 -16.16
C GLU A 10 6.44 0.30 -16.61
N LEU A 11 5.66 -0.79 -16.69
CA LEU A 11 4.24 -0.71 -17.04
C LEU A 11 3.42 0.02 -15.98
N LEU A 12 3.69 -0.21 -14.69
CA LEU A 12 3.05 0.51 -13.59
C LEU A 12 3.35 2.01 -13.64
N ARG A 13 4.60 2.39 -13.95
CA ARG A 13 5.00 3.80 -14.13
C ARG A 13 4.28 4.45 -15.31
N MET A 14 4.14 3.75 -16.44
CA MET A 14 3.38 4.24 -17.59
C MET A 14 1.91 4.46 -17.23
N MET A 15 1.25 3.47 -16.62
CA MET A 15 -0.15 3.59 -16.17
C MET A 15 -0.34 4.73 -15.17
N LEU A 16 0.59 4.92 -14.23
CA LEU A 16 0.55 6.03 -13.27
C LEU A 16 0.64 7.39 -13.97
N SER A 17 1.50 7.52 -14.98
CA SER A 17 1.64 8.74 -15.79
C SER A 17 0.33 9.08 -16.50
N GLU A 18 -0.29 8.09 -17.15
CA GLU A 18 -1.59 8.27 -17.81
C GLU A 18 -2.69 8.71 -16.84
N GLU A 19 -2.78 8.09 -15.67
CA GLU A 19 -3.78 8.47 -14.67
C GLU A 19 -3.55 9.88 -14.12
N ARG A 20 -2.28 10.30 -13.93
CA ARG A 20 -1.95 11.69 -13.57
C ARG A 20 -2.35 12.69 -14.65
N GLN A 21 -2.13 12.36 -15.92
CA GLN A 21 -2.58 13.19 -17.03
C GLN A 21 -4.10 13.30 -17.08
N LYS A 22 -4.83 12.19 -16.87
CA LYS A 22 -6.29 12.21 -16.76
C LYS A 22 -6.77 13.10 -15.60
N PHE A 23 -6.07 13.07 -14.47
CA PHE A 23 -6.40 13.93 -13.32
C PHE A 23 -6.20 15.42 -13.64
N VAL A 24 -5.06 15.78 -14.23
CA VAL A 24 -4.78 17.18 -14.64
C VAL A 24 -5.77 17.66 -15.69
N ALA A 25 -6.06 16.82 -16.69
CA ALA A 25 -7.06 17.13 -17.70
C ALA A 25 -8.43 17.35 -17.05
N ALA A 26 -8.86 16.46 -16.15
CA ALA A 26 -10.13 16.57 -15.44
C ALA A 26 -10.26 17.86 -14.61
N LEU A 27 -9.17 18.34 -14.00
CA LEU A 27 -9.15 19.63 -13.31
C LEU A 27 -9.40 20.82 -14.26
N GLY A 28 -8.94 20.72 -15.51
CA GLY A 28 -9.10 21.77 -16.52
C GLY A 28 -10.48 21.86 -17.17
N VAL A 29 -11.35 20.85 -17.01
CA VAL A 29 -12.68 20.77 -17.66
C VAL A 29 -13.85 20.82 -16.67
N GLU A 30 -13.64 21.35 -15.46
CA GLU A 30 -14.66 21.37 -14.39
C GLU A 30 -15.24 19.97 -14.08
N ALA A 31 -14.42 18.93 -14.15
CA ALA A 31 -14.87 17.57 -13.88
C ALA A 31 -15.44 17.43 -12.46
N SER A 32 -16.39 16.51 -12.29
CA SER A 32 -17.04 16.31 -10.99
C SER A 32 -16.03 15.81 -9.94
N TRP A 33 -16.26 16.19 -8.68
CA TRP A 33 -15.44 15.68 -7.56
C TRP A 33 -15.39 14.15 -7.51
N LYS A 34 -16.45 13.48 -7.96
CA LYS A 34 -16.55 12.02 -8.02
C LYS A 34 -15.54 11.43 -9.01
N GLU A 35 -15.37 12.05 -10.18
CA GLU A 35 -14.41 11.62 -11.20
C GLU A 35 -12.98 11.87 -10.75
N LEU A 36 -12.70 13.06 -10.22
CA LEU A 36 -11.39 13.40 -9.64
C LEU A 36 -10.99 12.42 -8.53
N ASN A 37 -11.91 12.10 -7.62
CA ASN A 37 -11.64 11.15 -6.53
C ASN A 37 -11.43 9.71 -7.04
N ARG A 38 -12.10 9.32 -8.14
CA ARG A 38 -11.89 8.01 -8.76
C ARG A 38 -10.48 7.89 -9.33
N ILE A 39 -10.05 8.87 -10.12
CA ILE A 39 -8.70 8.89 -10.71
C ILE A 39 -7.63 8.94 -9.61
N ARG A 40 -7.84 9.76 -8.57
CA ARG A 40 -6.94 9.82 -7.40
C ARG A 40 -6.78 8.47 -6.70
N LYS A 41 -7.87 7.70 -6.55
CA LYS A 41 -7.81 6.36 -5.94
C LYS A 41 -6.98 5.40 -6.80
N THR A 42 -7.15 5.42 -8.12
CA THR A 42 -6.35 4.61 -9.05
C THR A 42 -4.86 4.92 -8.91
N ILE A 43 -4.49 6.21 -8.89
CA ILE A 43 -3.11 6.67 -8.69
C ILE A 43 -2.52 6.11 -7.39
N ASN A 44 -3.25 6.18 -6.28
CA ASN A 44 -2.79 5.66 -4.99
C ASN A 44 -2.59 4.14 -4.99
N GLN A 45 -3.47 3.39 -5.68
CA GLN A 45 -3.32 1.94 -5.82
C GLN A 45 -2.06 1.58 -6.62
N LEU A 46 -1.82 2.28 -7.74
CA LEU A 46 -0.64 2.07 -8.57
C LEU A 46 0.66 2.40 -7.82
N ASN A 47 0.69 3.49 -7.03
CA ASN A 47 1.83 3.81 -6.17
C ASN A 47 2.10 2.69 -5.16
N GLY A 48 1.05 2.17 -4.51
CA GLY A 48 1.21 1.06 -3.56
C GLY A 48 1.73 -0.23 -4.17
N LEU A 49 1.35 -0.53 -5.42
CA LEU A 49 1.88 -1.68 -6.16
C LEU A 49 3.35 -1.47 -6.54
N LEU A 50 3.73 -0.27 -6.98
CA LEU A 50 5.12 0.04 -7.31
C LEU A 50 6.02 -0.01 -6.07
N ASP A 51 5.54 0.52 -4.94
CA ASP A 51 6.26 0.45 -3.66
C ASP A 51 6.41 -0.99 -3.17
N ALA A 52 5.40 -1.83 -3.37
CA ALA A 52 5.47 -3.25 -3.02
C ALA A 52 6.50 -3.99 -3.89
N GLU A 53 6.56 -3.70 -5.20
CA GLU A 53 7.53 -4.31 -6.12
C GLU A 53 8.97 -3.90 -5.78
N ASN A 54 9.22 -2.61 -5.54
CA ASN A 54 10.55 -2.14 -5.13
C ASN A 54 11.03 -2.82 -3.83
N ARG A 55 10.12 -3.06 -2.88
CA ARG A 55 10.43 -3.79 -1.64
C ARG A 55 10.71 -5.28 -1.86
N LEU A 56 10.19 -5.87 -2.93
CA LEU A 56 10.49 -7.25 -3.31
C LEU A 56 11.86 -7.36 -4.02
N GLU A 57 12.26 -6.33 -4.78
CA GLU A 57 13.57 -6.28 -5.44
C GLU A 57 14.74 -5.95 -4.49
N ASP A 58 14.52 -5.08 -3.49
CA ASP A 58 15.58 -4.62 -2.57
C ASP A 58 15.99 -5.64 -1.48
N GLY A 59 15.38 -6.82 -1.45
CA GLY A 59 15.90 -7.96 -0.70
C GLY A 59 16.30 -7.67 0.75
N ASP A 60 15.40 -7.10 1.56
CA ASP A 60 15.49 -7.26 3.01
C ASP A 60 14.19 -7.87 3.57
N PRO A 61 14.13 -9.20 3.75
CA PRO A 61 13.06 -9.88 4.44
C PRO A 61 13.23 -9.80 5.97
N SER A 62 13.78 -8.71 6.51
CA SER A 62 13.76 -8.47 7.96
C SER A 62 12.36 -8.07 8.41
N GLY A 63 11.55 -9.11 8.62
CA GLY A 63 10.24 -9.03 9.22
C GLY A 63 10.22 -8.18 10.49
N ASN A 64 9.19 -7.36 10.61
CA ASN A 64 8.65 -7.01 11.90
C ASN A 64 7.13 -7.09 11.85
N ASN A 65 6.68 -8.34 11.77
CA ASN A 65 5.44 -8.76 12.38
C ASN A 65 5.59 -8.62 13.90
N ARG A 66 5.61 -7.38 14.43
CA ARG A 66 5.46 -7.12 15.87
C ARG A 66 4.00 -7.31 16.26
N HIS A 67 3.48 -8.52 16.06
CA HIS A 67 2.38 -9.03 16.84
C HIS A 67 2.97 -9.55 18.15
N ASN A 68 3.41 -8.63 19.03
CA ASN A 68 3.92 -8.98 20.34
C ASN A 68 2.75 -9.42 21.23
N LYS A 69 2.43 -10.71 21.18
CA LYS A 69 1.75 -11.42 22.27
C LYS A 69 2.70 -11.48 23.44
N ASN A 70 2.61 -10.52 24.37
CA ASN A 70 3.14 -10.73 25.71
C ASN A 70 2.37 -9.90 26.74
N ASN A 71 1.22 -10.41 27.17
CA ASN A 71 0.71 -10.14 28.51
C ASN A 71 0.77 -11.44 29.32
N GLY A 72 2.00 -11.88 29.59
CA GLY A 72 2.31 -12.92 30.54
C GLY A 72 3.22 -12.39 31.64
N ARG A 73 2.68 -12.32 32.87
CA ARG A 73 3.35 -12.41 34.18
C ARG A 73 3.99 -11.15 34.79
N ARG A 74 3.31 -10.63 35.81
CA ARG A 74 3.82 -10.54 37.21
C ARG A 74 2.64 -10.95 38.10
N GLY A 75 2.68 -12.02 38.90
CA GLY A 75 3.76 -12.35 39.83
C GLY A 75 3.61 -11.46 41.06
N ALA A 76 2.55 -11.67 41.85
CA ALA A 76 2.50 -11.22 43.23
C ALA A 76 2.40 -12.49 44.08
N GLU A 77 3.56 -12.90 44.56
CA GLU A 77 3.75 -13.96 45.53
C GLU A 77 3.14 -13.61 46.89
N ARG A 78 2.78 -14.67 47.62
CA ARG A 78 2.86 -14.84 49.07
C ARG A 78 1.84 -14.13 49.97
N GLY A 79 1.14 -14.96 50.74
CA GLY A 79 0.77 -14.60 52.11
C GLY A 79 -0.29 -15.52 52.70
N SER A 80 0.15 -16.65 53.28
CA SER A 80 -0.66 -17.44 54.22
C SER A 80 -1.26 -16.56 55.32
N ARG A 81 -2.57 -16.70 55.56
CA ARG A 81 -3.18 -16.98 56.86
C ARG A 81 -4.67 -17.22 56.69
#